data_AF-A0A2J8RP94-F1
#
_entry.id   AF-A0A2J8RP94-F1
#
_cell.length_a   1.000
_cell.length_b   1.000
_cell.length_c   1.000
_cell.angle_alpha   90.00
_cell.angle_beta   90.00
_cell.angle_gamma   90.00
#
_symmetry.space_group_name_H-M   'P 1'
#
loop_
_entity.id
_entity.type
_entity.pdbx_description
1 polymer ?
#
loop_
_entity_poly.entity_id
_entity_poly.type
_entity_poly.pdbx_seq_one_letter_code
_entity_poly.pdbx_strand_id
1 'polypeptide(L)'
;MEENLANRSRAELETALRDSSRVLQAMLTTQLRSFDDHFQHLLNDSERTLQGTFPGAFGELYTQNARAFRDLYSELRLYYRGANLHLEETLAEFWARLLERLFKQLNPQLLLPDDYLDCLGKQAEALRPFGEAPRELRLRATRAFVAARSFVQGLGVASDVVRKVAQVPLGPECSRAVMKLVYCAHCLGVPGARPCPDYCRNVLKGCLANQADLDAEWRNLLDSMVLITDKFWGASGVESVIGSVHTWLAEAINALQDNRDTLTAKVIQGCGNPKVNPQGPGPEEKRRRGKLAP
;
A
#
# COMPACT_ATOMS: atom_id res chain seq x y z
N MET A 1 26.10 -21.78 -47.30
CA MET A 1 25.57 -20.41 -47.55
C MET A 1 24.17 -20.27 -46.98
N GLU A 2 23.25 -21.18 -47.30
CA GLU A 2 21.88 -21.20 -46.76
C GLU A 2 21.83 -21.23 -45.23
N GLU A 3 22.60 -22.11 -44.58
CA GLU A 3 22.65 -22.22 -43.12
C GLU A 3 23.06 -20.91 -42.43
N ASN A 4 24.06 -20.21 -42.96
CA ASN A 4 24.50 -18.92 -42.44
C ASN A 4 23.42 -17.84 -42.58
N LEU A 5 22.69 -17.83 -43.71
CA LEU A 5 21.57 -16.91 -43.94
C LEU A 5 20.37 -17.23 -43.03
N ALA A 6 20.12 -18.53 -42.77
CA ALA A 6 19.08 -18.96 -41.84
C ALA A 6 19.39 -18.48 -40.42
N ASN A 7 20.61 -18.73 -39.94
CA ASN A 7 21.08 -18.26 -38.63
C ASN A 7 21.04 -16.73 -38.52
N ARG A 8 21.40 -16.02 -39.59
CA ARG A 8 21.30 -14.56 -39.63
C ARG A 8 19.86 -14.06 -39.53
N SER A 9 18.94 -14.61 -40.31
CA SER A 9 17.53 -14.20 -40.29
C SER A 9 16.86 -14.45 -38.94
N ARG A 10 17.21 -15.57 -38.31
CA ARG A 10 16.79 -15.89 -36.95
C ARG A 10 17.34 -14.88 -35.95
N ALA A 11 18.63 -14.59 -35.99
CA ALA A 11 19.26 -13.62 -35.10
C ALA A 11 18.68 -12.21 -35.25
N GLU A 12 18.36 -11.80 -36.47
CA GLU A 12 17.70 -10.52 -36.77
C GLU A 12 16.29 -10.46 -36.15
N LEU A 13 15.48 -11.53 -36.30
CA LEU A 13 14.16 -11.60 -35.67
C LEU A 13 14.26 -11.63 -34.15
N GLU A 14 15.15 -12.45 -33.58
CA GLU A 14 15.36 -12.49 -32.12
C GLU A 14 15.80 -11.13 -31.58
N THR A 15 16.64 -10.39 -32.31
CA THR A 15 17.08 -9.04 -31.92
C THR A 15 15.89 -8.08 -31.90
N ALA A 16 15.07 -8.07 -32.96
CA ALA A 16 13.88 -7.23 -33.03
C ALA A 16 12.86 -7.53 -31.90
N LEU A 17 12.66 -8.81 -31.58
CA LEU A 17 11.78 -9.23 -30.49
C LEU A 17 12.32 -8.79 -29.12
N ARG A 18 13.63 -8.96 -28.89
CA ARG A 18 14.28 -8.49 -27.65
C ARG A 18 14.17 -6.98 -27.50
N ASP A 19 14.37 -6.22 -28.57
CA ASP A 19 14.30 -4.76 -28.51
C ASP A 19 12.88 -4.27 -28.23
N SER A 20 11.86 -4.85 -28.87
CA SER A 20 10.46 -4.57 -28.54
C SER A 20 10.13 -4.90 -27.08
N SER A 21 10.59 -6.06 -26.60
CA SER A 21 10.41 -6.46 -25.19
C SER A 21 11.13 -5.52 -24.22
N ARG A 22 12.33 -5.02 -24.56
CA ARG A 22 13.09 -4.09 -23.71
C ARG A 22 12.36 -2.77 -23.54
N VAL A 23 11.76 -2.24 -24.60
CA VAL A 23 10.95 -1.02 -24.54
C VAL A 23 9.77 -1.21 -23.58
N LEU A 24 9.05 -2.33 -23.70
CA LEU A 24 7.91 -2.64 -22.83
C LEU A 24 8.33 -2.82 -21.36
N GLN A 25 9.40 -3.57 -21.10
CA GLN A 25 9.94 -3.74 -19.74
C GLN A 25 10.40 -2.43 -19.12
N ALA A 26 11.07 -1.56 -19.88
CA ALA A 26 11.53 -0.27 -19.41
C ALA A 26 10.36 0.62 -19.00
N MET A 27 9.28 0.63 -19.80
CA MET A 27 8.05 1.36 -19.47
C MET A 27 7.42 0.83 -18.17
N LEU A 28 7.18 -0.49 -18.06
CA LEU A 28 6.56 -1.11 -16.88
C LEU A 28 7.41 -0.90 -15.61
N THR A 29 8.72 -1.00 -15.72
CA THR A 29 9.64 -0.80 -14.59
C THR A 29 9.66 0.66 -14.13
N THR A 30 9.61 1.62 -15.05
CA THR A 30 9.51 3.05 -14.70
C THR A 30 8.20 3.34 -14.00
N GLN A 31 7.07 2.83 -14.52
CA GLN A 31 5.76 2.98 -13.87
C GLN A 31 5.75 2.34 -12.48
N LEU A 32 6.26 1.11 -12.37
CA LEU A 32 6.36 0.39 -11.09
C LEU A 32 7.08 1.22 -10.03
N ARG A 33 8.28 1.73 -10.35
CA ARG A 33 9.06 2.56 -9.42
C ARG A 33 8.33 3.86 -9.08
N SER A 34 7.79 4.54 -10.08
CA SER A 34 7.11 5.82 -9.88
C SER A 34 5.93 5.70 -8.90
N PHE A 35 5.09 4.68 -9.06
CA PHE A 35 3.95 4.47 -8.17
C PHE A 35 4.37 3.94 -6.80
N ASP A 36 5.35 3.04 -6.75
CA ASP A 36 5.85 2.52 -5.48
C ASP A 36 6.49 3.61 -4.61
N ASP A 37 7.36 4.44 -5.21
CA ASP A 37 8.00 5.57 -4.55
C ASP A 37 6.95 6.60 -4.09
N HIS A 38 5.92 6.86 -4.91
CA HIS A 38 4.85 7.79 -4.56
C HIS A 38 4.05 7.34 -3.34
N PHE A 39 3.57 6.09 -3.30
CA PHE A 39 2.80 5.59 -2.15
C PHE A 39 3.64 5.49 -0.88
N GLN A 40 4.92 5.12 -0.99
CA GLN A 40 5.83 5.16 0.16
C GLN A 40 6.06 6.59 0.65
N HIS A 41 6.20 7.55 -0.26
CA HIS A 41 6.36 8.96 0.08
C HIS A 41 5.13 9.52 0.80
N LEU A 42 3.91 9.25 0.32
CA LEU A 42 2.66 9.66 0.98
C LEU A 42 2.60 9.18 2.43
N LEU A 43 2.91 7.91 2.67
CA LEU A 43 2.88 7.34 4.02
C LEU A 43 3.96 7.94 4.92
N ASN A 44 5.16 8.16 4.37
CA ASN A 44 6.26 8.81 5.08
C ASN A 44 5.93 10.26 5.44
N ASP A 45 5.27 10.99 4.55
CA ASP A 45 4.86 12.38 4.77
C ASP A 45 3.73 12.48 5.79
N SER A 46 2.78 11.53 5.78
CA SER A 46 1.79 11.40 6.85
C SER A 46 2.46 11.17 8.21
N GLU A 47 3.48 10.31 8.29
CA GLU A 47 4.23 10.10 9.55
C GLU A 47 5.01 11.33 9.98
N ARG A 48 5.69 12.02 9.04
CA ARG A 48 6.42 13.26 9.34
C ARG A 48 5.50 14.36 9.84
N THR A 49 4.32 14.50 9.22
CA THR A 49 3.30 15.45 9.66
C THR A 49 2.84 15.13 11.07
N LEU A 50 2.59 13.84 11.38
CA LEU A 50 2.26 13.39 12.73
C LEU A 50 3.35 13.80 13.72
N GLN A 51 4.61 13.46 13.44
CA GLN A 51 5.75 13.75 14.31
C GLN A 51 5.96 15.25 14.54
N GLY A 52 5.69 16.08 13.53
CA GLY A 52 5.83 17.54 13.62
C GLY A 52 4.68 18.24 14.35
N THR A 53 3.46 17.69 14.31
CA THR A 53 2.25 18.36 14.81
C THR A 53 1.79 17.83 16.18
N PHE A 54 1.90 16.53 16.42
CA PHE A 54 1.34 15.88 17.61
C PHE A 54 1.99 16.34 18.93
N PRO A 55 3.29 16.63 19.03
CA PRO A 55 3.87 17.18 20.27
C PRO A 55 3.18 18.48 20.72
N GLY A 56 2.86 19.37 19.78
CA GLY A 56 2.21 20.64 20.06
C GLY A 56 0.71 20.48 20.37
N ALA A 57 0.02 19.56 19.68
CA ALA A 57 -1.40 19.34 19.86
C ALA A 57 -1.75 18.53 21.13
N PHE A 58 -0.96 17.51 21.45
CA PHE A 58 -1.31 16.51 22.47
C PHE A 58 -0.30 16.38 23.62
N GLY A 59 0.86 17.04 23.54
CA GLY A 59 1.87 17.02 24.60
C GLY A 59 2.29 15.59 25.00
N GLU A 60 2.21 15.30 26.30
CA GLU A 60 2.64 14.01 26.87
C GLU A 60 1.83 12.81 26.41
N LEU A 61 0.55 13.00 26.04
CA LEU A 61 -0.29 11.93 25.50
C LEU A 61 0.33 11.36 24.22
N TYR A 62 0.98 12.20 23.42
CA TYR A 62 1.75 11.74 22.27
C TYR A 62 3.19 11.36 22.63
N THR A 63 3.97 12.24 23.28
CA THR A 63 5.42 12.04 23.40
C THR A 63 5.80 10.76 24.15
N GLN A 64 5.05 10.37 25.17
CA GLN A 64 5.26 9.12 25.90
C GLN A 64 4.76 7.87 25.13
N ASN A 65 3.92 8.06 24.12
CA ASN A 65 3.36 6.99 23.28
C ASN A 65 3.86 7.01 21.84
N ALA A 66 4.82 7.89 21.49
CA ALA A 66 5.30 8.10 20.12
C ALA A 66 5.75 6.80 19.44
N ARG A 67 6.32 5.86 20.23
CA ARG A 67 6.70 4.53 19.76
C ARG A 67 5.51 3.74 19.18
N ALA A 68 4.33 3.77 19.82
CA ALA A 68 3.16 3.04 19.33
C ALA A 68 2.72 3.55 17.95
N PHE A 69 2.76 4.87 17.72
CA PHE A 69 2.46 5.45 16.41
C PHE A 69 3.50 5.07 15.36
N ARG A 70 4.80 5.19 15.67
CA ARG A 70 5.88 4.77 14.74
C ARG A 70 5.79 3.28 14.38
N ASP A 71 5.50 2.44 15.36
CA ASP A 71 5.36 1.00 15.16
C ASP A 71 4.12 0.72 14.28
N LEU A 72 2.99 1.43 14.47
CA LEU A 72 1.83 1.37 13.55
C LEU A 72 2.22 1.75 12.11
N TYR A 73 2.92 2.86 11.89
CA TYR A 73 3.37 3.24 10.53
C TYR A 73 4.32 2.21 9.92
N SER A 74 5.11 1.52 10.75
CA SER A 74 5.97 0.42 10.30
C SER A 74 5.14 -0.78 9.84
N GLU A 75 4.10 -1.16 10.59
CA GLU A 75 3.16 -2.21 10.18
C GLU A 75 2.40 -1.84 8.89
N LEU A 76 1.98 -0.57 8.73
CA LEU A 76 1.36 -0.09 7.48
C LEU A 76 2.29 -0.24 6.28
N ARG A 77 3.59 0.06 6.43
CA ARG A 77 4.61 -0.16 5.39
C ARG A 77 4.78 -1.65 5.08
N LEU A 78 4.80 -2.51 6.10
CA LEU A 78 4.91 -3.96 5.92
C LEU A 78 3.70 -4.52 5.18
N TYR A 79 2.49 -4.09 5.56
CA TYR A 79 1.25 -4.47 4.90
C TYR A 79 1.23 -4.06 3.42
N TYR A 80 1.63 -2.82 3.13
CA TYR A 80 1.79 -2.31 1.77
C TYR A 80 2.79 -3.15 0.96
N ARG A 81 3.94 -3.51 1.52
CA ARG A 81 4.95 -4.37 0.88
C ARG A 81 4.49 -5.82 0.68
N GLY A 82 3.32 -6.20 1.19
CA GLY A 82 2.76 -7.55 1.02
C GLY A 82 3.20 -8.55 2.09
N ALA A 83 3.66 -8.09 3.26
CA ALA A 83 3.77 -8.97 4.42
C ALA A 83 2.40 -9.59 4.74
N ASN A 84 2.38 -10.85 5.17
CA ASN A 84 1.15 -11.57 5.50
C ASN A 84 0.59 -11.09 6.85
N LEU A 85 0.06 -9.87 6.85
CA LEU A 85 -0.50 -9.17 8.00
C LEU A 85 -1.99 -8.91 7.75
N HIS A 86 -2.81 -9.05 8.79
CA HIS A 86 -4.21 -8.65 8.73
C HIS A 86 -4.35 -7.21 9.26
N LEU A 87 -4.46 -6.25 8.35
CA LEU A 87 -4.50 -4.82 8.71
C LEU A 87 -5.59 -4.48 9.74
N GLU A 88 -6.74 -5.14 9.67
CA GLU A 88 -7.84 -4.93 10.64
C GLU A 88 -7.44 -5.35 12.06
N GLU A 89 -6.74 -6.47 12.21
CA GLU A 89 -6.25 -6.96 13.51
C GLU A 89 -5.14 -6.04 14.05
N THR A 90 -4.20 -5.65 13.19
CA THR A 90 -3.13 -4.69 13.55
C THR A 90 -3.70 -3.38 14.06
N LEU A 91 -4.72 -2.83 13.38
CA LEU A 91 -5.39 -1.62 13.82
C LEU A 91 -6.14 -1.83 15.14
N ALA A 92 -6.85 -2.95 15.29
CA ALA A 92 -7.55 -3.27 16.53
C ALA A 92 -6.60 -3.38 17.74
N GLU A 93 -5.47 -4.07 17.58
CA GLU A 93 -4.44 -4.20 18.60
C GLU A 93 -3.80 -2.85 18.95
N PHE A 94 -3.52 -2.01 17.93
CA PHE A 94 -3.03 -0.65 18.14
C PHE A 94 -4.01 0.17 18.98
N TRP A 95 -5.30 0.19 18.64
CA TRP A 95 -6.31 0.96 19.36
C TRP A 95 -6.51 0.45 20.78
N ALA A 96 -6.52 -0.86 21.00
CA ALA A 96 -6.63 -1.45 22.34
C ALA A 96 -5.47 -1.02 23.24
N ARG A 97 -4.23 -1.19 22.78
CA ARG A 97 -3.04 -0.80 23.53
C ARG A 97 -2.95 0.71 23.76
N LEU A 98 -3.36 1.51 22.77
CA LEU A 98 -3.38 2.96 22.90
C LEU A 98 -4.43 3.39 23.94
N LEU A 99 -5.60 2.77 23.97
CA LEU A 99 -6.64 3.06 24.96
C LEU A 99 -6.12 2.83 26.38
N GLU A 100 -5.51 1.67 26.65
CA GLU A 100 -4.97 1.37 27.99
C GLU A 100 -3.93 2.40 28.44
N ARG A 101 -3.00 2.77 27.55
CA ARG A 101 -1.93 3.74 27.83
C ARG A 101 -2.49 5.13 28.07
N LEU A 102 -3.36 5.61 27.20
CA LEU A 102 -3.95 6.94 27.32
C LEU A 102 -4.90 7.02 28.52
N PHE A 103 -5.67 5.97 28.80
CA PHE A 103 -6.56 5.94 29.96
C PHE A 103 -5.78 5.98 31.28
N LYS A 104 -4.63 5.30 31.37
CA LYS A 104 -3.69 5.42 32.50
C LYS A 104 -3.16 6.85 32.65
N GLN A 105 -2.75 7.49 31.55
CA GLN A 105 -2.23 8.86 31.58
C GLN A 105 -3.30 9.91 31.90
N LEU A 106 -4.55 9.69 31.50
CA LEU A 106 -5.66 10.58 31.80
C LEU A 106 -6.16 10.46 33.25
N ASN A 107 -5.82 9.36 33.93
CA ASN A 107 -6.23 9.07 35.30
C ASN A 107 -5.04 8.66 36.20
N PRO A 108 -3.98 9.49 36.34
CA PRO A 108 -2.79 9.15 37.14
C PRO A 108 -3.08 8.94 38.63
N GLN A 109 -4.21 9.47 39.10
CA GLN A 109 -4.72 9.33 40.46
C GLN A 109 -5.38 7.97 40.74
N LEU A 110 -5.58 7.10 39.73
CA LEU A 110 -6.21 5.80 39.89
C LEU A 110 -5.16 4.69 39.76
N LEU A 111 -5.24 3.67 40.62
CA LEU A 111 -4.53 2.41 40.44
C LEU A 111 -5.34 1.54 39.47
N LEU A 112 -4.77 1.32 38.28
CA LEU A 112 -5.41 0.57 37.20
C LEU A 112 -4.61 -0.73 36.93
N PRO A 113 -4.88 -1.81 37.69
CA PRO A 113 -4.28 -3.11 37.46
C PRO A 113 -4.74 -3.73 36.13
N ASP A 114 -4.04 -4.76 35.66
CA ASP A 114 -4.25 -5.32 34.31
C ASP A 114 -5.66 -5.92 34.13
N ASP A 115 -6.23 -6.52 35.18
CA ASP A 115 -7.62 -7.00 35.17
C ASP A 115 -8.66 -5.88 34.95
N TYR A 116 -8.36 -4.67 35.45
CA TYR A 116 -9.18 -3.49 35.20
C TYR A 116 -9.06 -3.02 33.74
N LEU A 117 -7.87 -3.09 33.15
CA LEU A 117 -7.64 -2.74 31.75
C LEU A 117 -8.30 -3.74 30.80
N ASP A 118 -8.26 -5.03 31.13
CA ASP A 118 -9.00 -6.06 30.38
C ASP A 118 -10.50 -5.77 30.38
N CYS A 119 -11.05 -5.32 31.52
CA CYS A 119 -12.44 -4.88 31.59
C CYS A 119 -12.69 -3.62 30.74
N LEU A 120 -11.82 -2.62 30.81
CA LEU A 120 -11.90 -1.42 29.98
C LEU A 120 -11.93 -1.77 28.48
N GLY A 121 -11.07 -2.71 28.04
CA GLY A 121 -11.04 -3.20 26.67
C GLY A 121 -12.38 -3.80 26.24
N LYS A 122 -13.04 -4.58 27.10
CA LYS A 122 -14.38 -5.14 26.84
C LYS A 122 -15.47 -4.07 26.73
N GLN A 123 -15.32 -2.94 27.41
CA GLN A 123 -16.25 -1.82 27.32
C GLN A 123 -15.99 -0.91 26.09
N ALA A 124 -14.81 -1.00 25.49
CA ALA A 124 -14.37 -0.08 24.43
C ALA A 124 -15.30 -0.11 23.19
N GLU A 125 -15.84 -1.28 22.82
CA GLU A 125 -16.73 -1.40 21.65
C GLU A 125 -18.06 -0.65 21.85
N ALA A 126 -18.66 -0.76 23.03
CA ALA A 126 -19.92 -0.11 23.37
C ALA A 126 -19.74 1.40 23.62
N LEU A 127 -18.62 1.79 24.24
CA LEU A 127 -18.37 3.17 24.63
C LEU A 127 -17.73 4.02 23.53
N ARG A 128 -17.07 3.39 22.55
CA ARG A 128 -16.34 4.04 21.45
C ARG A 128 -15.49 5.22 21.95
N PRO A 129 -14.49 4.97 22.81
CA PRO A 129 -13.73 6.04 23.46
C PRO A 129 -12.99 6.96 22.47
N PHE A 130 -12.66 6.44 21.29
CA PHE A 130 -12.02 7.19 20.20
C PHE A 130 -13.01 7.69 19.14
N GLY A 131 -14.31 7.68 19.41
CA GLY A 131 -15.36 8.01 18.44
C GLY A 131 -15.38 7.08 17.23
N GLU A 132 -15.69 7.63 16.06
CA GLU A 132 -15.74 6.87 14.79
C GLU A 132 -14.39 6.74 14.10
N ALA A 133 -13.35 7.44 14.55
CA ALA A 133 -12.05 7.49 13.89
C ALA A 133 -11.39 6.10 13.67
N PRO A 134 -11.38 5.17 14.66
CA PRO A 134 -10.88 3.81 14.44
C PRO A 134 -11.60 3.06 13.32
N ARG A 135 -12.94 3.20 13.25
CA ARG A 135 -13.79 2.53 12.25
C ARG A 135 -13.54 3.11 10.87
N GLU A 136 -13.53 4.44 10.74
CA GLU A 136 -13.29 5.12 9.48
C GLU A 136 -11.88 4.83 8.95
N LEU A 137 -10.86 4.90 9.80
CA LEU A 137 -9.49 4.53 9.43
C LEU A 137 -9.44 3.09 8.94
N ARG A 138 -10.03 2.13 9.66
CA ARG A 138 -10.03 0.72 9.25
C ARG A 138 -10.66 0.53 7.87
N LEU A 139 -11.86 1.07 7.65
CA LEU A 139 -12.59 0.89 6.39
C LEU A 139 -11.86 1.53 5.21
N ARG A 140 -11.32 2.73 5.40
CA ARG A 140 -10.64 3.49 4.35
C ARG A 140 -9.26 2.95 4.07
N ALA A 141 -8.44 2.73 5.12
CA ALA A 141 -7.09 2.21 4.98
C ALA A 141 -7.10 0.84 4.30
N THR A 142 -7.97 -0.09 4.72
CA THR A 142 -8.03 -1.43 4.11
C THR A 142 -8.26 -1.37 2.61
N ARG A 143 -9.20 -0.53 2.15
CA ARG A 143 -9.47 -0.37 0.71
C ARG A 143 -8.30 0.31 -0.01
N ALA A 144 -7.77 1.38 0.57
CA ALA A 144 -6.71 2.18 -0.04
C ALA A 144 -5.40 1.39 -0.18
N PHE A 145 -4.94 0.76 0.91
CA PHE A 145 -3.70 0.00 0.90
C PHE A 145 -3.78 -1.23 0.00
N VAL A 146 -4.93 -1.94 -0.04
CA VAL A 146 -5.12 -3.06 -0.98
C VAL A 146 -5.08 -2.56 -2.42
N ALA A 147 -5.77 -1.46 -2.75
CA ALA A 147 -5.77 -0.90 -4.10
C ALA A 147 -4.36 -0.49 -4.56
N ALA A 148 -3.63 0.28 -3.74
CA ALA A 148 -2.25 0.69 -4.02
C ALA A 148 -1.33 -0.52 -4.23
N ARG A 149 -1.36 -1.45 -3.27
CA ARG A 149 -0.51 -2.66 -3.30
C ARG A 149 -0.83 -3.52 -4.51
N SER A 150 -2.09 -3.81 -4.79
CA SER A 150 -2.50 -4.63 -5.93
C SER A 150 -2.10 -4.02 -7.27
N PHE A 151 -2.17 -2.69 -7.40
CA PHE A 151 -1.74 -2.00 -8.62
C PHE A 151 -0.22 -2.13 -8.84
N VAL A 152 0.59 -1.85 -7.81
CA VAL A 152 2.05 -1.98 -7.85
C VAL A 152 2.45 -3.43 -8.11
N GLN A 153 1.81 -4.39 -7.45
CA GLN A 153 2.02 -5.82 -7.71
C GLN A 153 1.63 -6.21 -9.14
N GLY A 154 0.54 -5.67 -9.68
CA GLY A 154 0.12 -5.88 -11.07
C GLY A 154 1.19 -5.43 -12.08
N LEU A 155 1.78 -4.24 -11.87
CA LEU A 155 2.90 -3.74 -12.69
C LEU A 155 4.13 -4.66 -12.58
N GLY A 156 4.43 -5.14 -11.37
CA GLY A 156 5.51 -6.10 -11.13
C GLY A 156 5.31 -7.41 -11.88
N VAL A 157 4.12 -8.00 -11.76
CA VAL A 157 3.73 -9.25 -12.46
C VAL A 157 3.79 -9.05 -13.97
N ALA A 158 3.24 -7.96 -14.50
CA ALA A 158 3.29 -7.65 -15.93
C ALA A 158 4.74 -7.55 -16.43
N SER A 159 5.60 -6.84 -15.70
CA SER A 159 7.04 -6.73 -16.03
C SER A 159 7.73 -8.08 -16.03
N ASP A 160 7.48 -8.92 -15.02
CA ASP A 160 8.05 -10.26 -14.92
C ASP A 160 7.56 -11.22 -16.01
N VAL A 161 6.28 -11.14 -16.40
CA VAL A 161 5.73 -11.92 -17.52
C VAL A 161 6.46 -11.54 -18.80
N VAL A 162 6.55 -10.25 -19.13
CA VAL A 162 7.27 -9.79 -20.34
C VAL A 162 8.73 -10.25 -20.31
N ARG A 163 9.40 -10.17 -19.16
CA ARG A 163 10.78 -10.63 -18.98
C ARG A 163 10.94 -12.13 -19.23
N LYS A 164 10.03 -12.96 -18.74
CA LYS A 164 10.07 -14.42 -18.93
C LYS A 164 9.74 -14.80 -20.37
N VAL A 165 8.71 -14.19 -20.96
CA VAL A 165 8.27 -14.47 -22.33
C VAL A 165 9.34 -14.10 -23.35
N ALA A 166 10.09 -13.03 -23.12
CA ALA A 166 11.20 -12.60 -23.97
C ALA A 166 12.37 -13.61 -24.06
N GLN A 167 12.43 -14.57 -23.14
CA GLN A 167 13.46 -15.62 -23.13
C GLN A 167 13.03 -16.88 -23.87
N VAL A 168 11.78 -16.97 -24.34
CA VAL A 168 11.28 -18.12 -25.10
C VAL A 168 11.95 -18.17 -26.47
N PRO A 169 12.69 -19.25 -26.80
CA PRO A 169 13.41 -19.34 -28.07
C PRO A 169 12.45 -19.55 -29.25
N LEU A 170 12.88 -19.12 -30.43
CA LEU A 170 12.18 -19.43 -31.68
C LEU A 170 12.36 -20.91 -32.02
N GLY A 171 11.26 -21.57 -32.38
CA GLY A 171 11.28 -22.97 -32.81
C GLY A 171 12.01 -23.16 -34.16
N PRO A 172 12.47 -24.40 -34.46
CA PRO A 172 13.15 -24.69 -35.73
C PRO A 172 12.26 -24.43 -36.96
N GLU A 173 10.95 -24.68 -36.85
CA GLU A 173 9.98 -24.35 -37.91
C GLU A 173 9.92 -22.86 -38.23
N CYS A 174 9.92 -22.02 -37.19
CA CYS A 174 9.98 -20.58 -37.35
C CYS A 174 11.28 -20.16 -38.05
N SER A 175 12.43 -20.71 -37.64
CA SER A 175 13.72 -20.44 -38.27
C SER A 175 13.70 -20.73 -39.77
N ARG A 176 13.12 -21.87 -40.18
CA ARG A 176 12.94 -22.22 -41.60
C ARG A 176 12.01 -21.26 -42.33
N ALA A 177 10.88 -20.92 -41.74
CA ALA A 177 9.91 -20.00 -42.33
C ALA A 177 10.47 -18.58 -42.51
N VAL A 178 11.25 -18.09 -41.53
CA VAL A 178 11.88 -16.77 -41.56
C VAL A 178 13.04 -16.71 -42.55
N MET A 179 13.84 -17.78 -42.66
CA MET A 179 14.84 -17.91 -43.72
C MET A 179 14.19 -17.79 -45.11
N LYS A 180 13.09 -18.51 -45.32
CA LYS A 180 12.31 -18.45 -46.57
C LYS A 180 11.70 -17.07 -46.82
N LEU A 181 11.29 -16.37 -45.77
CA LEU A 181 10.73 -15.03 -45.86
C LEU A 181 11.76 -13.98 -46.28
N VAL A 182 12.98 -14.04 -45.72
CA VAL A 182 13.96 -12.94 -45.81
C VAL A 182 15.03 -13.19 -46.88
N TYR A 183 15.64 -14.37 -46.92
CA TYR A 183 16.86 -14.58 -47.71
C TYR A 183 16.70 -15.53 -48.90
N CYS A 184 15.61 -16.32 -49.01
CA CYS A 184 15.39 -17.14 -50.23
C CYS A 184 15.31 -16.29 -51.51
N ALA A 185 14.83 -15.04 -51.44
CA ALA A 185 14.86 -14.12 -52.59
C ALA A 185 16.29 -13.88 -53.12
N HIS A 186 17.28 -13.81 -52.22
CA HIS A 186 18.68 -13.66 -52.60
C HIS A 186 19.21 -14.93 -53.26
N CYS A 187 18.85 -16.11 -52.72
CA CYS A 187 19.24 -17.39 -53.29
C CYS A 187 18.61 -17.68 -54.67
N LEU A 188 17.40 -17.15 -54.91
CA LEU A 188 16.65 -17.31 -56.17
C LEU A 188 16.98 -16.25 -57.22
N GLY A 189 18.00 -15.40 -57.00
CA GLY A 189 18.45 -14.40 -57.98
C GLY A 189 17.61 -13.12 -58.02
N VAL A 190 16.76 -12.88 -57.02
CA VAL A 190 15.91 -11.67 -56.90
C VAL A 190 16.17 -10.91 -55.58
N PRO A 191 17.42 -10.51 -55.26
CA PRO A 191 17.79 -9.93 -53.96
C PRO A 191 17.10 -8.60 -53.63
N GLY A 192 16.61 -7.86 -54.65
CA GLY A 192 15.85 -6.62 -54.45
C GLY A 192 14.38 -6.81 -54.06
N ALA A 193 13.84 -8.03 -54.19
CA ALA A 193 12.44 -8.31 -53.88
C ALA A 193 12.20 -8.33 -52.36
N ARG A 194 11.22 -7.56 -51.91
CA ARG A 194 10.78 -7.53 -50.51
C ARG A 194 9.63 -8.52 -50.28
N PRO A 195 9.54 -9.16 -49.10
CA PRO A 195 8.40 -10.01 -48.79
C PRO A 195 7.09 -9.20 -48.74
N CYS A 196 6.01 -9.81 -49.21
CA CYS A 196 4.67 -9.22 -49.13
C CYS A 196 4.25 -9.04 -47.65
N PRO A 197 3.50 -7.97 -47.31
CA PRO A 197 3.05 -7.74 -45.94
C PRO A 197 2.28 -8.91 -45.32
N ASP A 198 1.34 -9.51 -46.05
CA ASP A 198 0.54 -10.63 -45.54
C ASP A 198 1.36 -11.92 -45.39
N TYR A 199 2.33 -12.14 -46.28
CA TYR A 199 3.26 -13.26 -46.15
C TYR A 199 4.11 -13.12 -44.88
N CYS A 200 4.65 -11.91 -44.64
CA CYS A 200 5.38 -11.59 -43.41
C CYS A 200 4.50 -11.81 -42.16
N ARG A 201 3.27 -11.28 -42.15
CA ARG A 201 2.32 -11.45 -41.04
C ARG A 201 2.02 -12.92 -40.75
N ASN A 202 1.80 -13.74 -41.77
CA ASN A 202 1.51 -15.16 -41.59
C ASN A 202 2.71 -15.92 -41.00
N VAL A 203 3.92 -15.65 -41.49
CA VAL A 203 5.15 -16.25 -40.92
C VAL A 203 5.33 -15.84 -39.46
N LEU A 204 5.20 -14.54 -39.14
CA LEU A 204 5.36 -14.04 -37.77
C LEU A 204 4.27 -14.53 -36.82
N LYS A 205 3.02 -14.65 -37.28
CA LYS A 205 1.93 -15.26 -36.48
C LYS A 205 2.24 -16.72 -36.14
N GLY A 206 2.78 -17.49 -37.08
CA GLY A 206 3.21 -18.87 -36.81
C GLY A 206 4.37 -18.94 -35.83
N CYS A 207 5.34 -18.03 -35.95
CA CYS A 207 6.48 -17.94 -35.04
C CYS A 207 6.10 -17.53 -33.61
N LEU A 208 5.09 -16.67 -33.46
CA LEU A 208 4.73 -16.02 -32.20
C LEU A 208 3.39 -16.52 -31.63
N ALA A 209 2.93 -17.69 -32.05
CA ALA A 209 1.63 -18.24 -31.64
C ALA A 209 1.51 -18.38 -30.11
N ASN A 210 2.54 -18.98 -29.47
CA ASN A 210 2.56 -19.15 -28.01
C ASN A 210 2.56 -17.81 -27.26
N GLN A 211 3.19 -16.77 -27.81
CA GLN A 211 3.16 -15.43 -27.25
C GLN A 211 1.80 -14.76 -27.45
N ALA A 212 1.13 -15.05 -28.57
CA ALA A 212 -0.21 -14.54 -28.86
C ALA A 212 -1.29 -15.13 -27.94
N ASP A 213 -1.09 -16.36 -27.43
CA ASP A 213 -2.00 -16.98 -26.46
C ASP A 213 -2.13 -16.19 -25.14
N LEU A 214 -1.17 -15.30 -24.84
CA LEU A 214 -1.21 -14.42 -23.68
C LEU A 214 -2.19 -13.25 -23.83
N ASP A 215 -2.70 -12.96 -25.04
CA ASP A 215 -3.46 -11.73 -25.32
C ASP A 215 -4.69 -11.58 -24.41
N ALA A 216 -5.44 -12.66 -24.17
CA ALA A 216 -6.64 -12.61 -23.33
C ALA A 216 -6.32 -12.22 -21.88
N GLU A 217 -5.41 -12.94 -21.23
CA GLU A 217 -5.06 -12.68 -19.83
C GLU A 217 -4.25 -11.39 -19.64
N TRP A 218 -3.44 -11.02 -20.65
CA TRP A 218 -2.73 -9.74 -20.66
C TRP A 218 -3.71 -8.57 -20.67
N ARG A 219 -4.78 -8.64 -21.50
CA ARG A 219 -5.85 -7.63 -21.51
C ARG A 219 -6.61 -7.61 -20.18
N ASN A 220 -7.03 -8.78 -19.67
CA ASN A 220 -7.72 -8.87 -18.39
C ASN A 220 -6.94 -8.21 -17.24
N LEU A 221 -5.62 -8.45 -17.19
CA LEU A 221 -4.73 -7.82 -16.21
C LEU A 221 -4.69 -6.31 -16.39
N LEU A 222 -4.43 -5.81 -17.60
CA LEU A 222 -4.33 -4.38 -17.88
C LEU A 222 -5.66 -3.66 -17.61
N ASP A 223 -6.78 -4.23 -18.01
CA ASP A 223 -8.12 -3.67 -17.78
C ASP A 223 -8.40 -3.58 -16.28
N SER A 224 -8.07 -4.63 -15.51
CA SER A 224 -8.19 -4.62 -14.05
C SER A 224 -7.27 -3.58 -13.38
N MET A 225 -6.06 -3.40 -13.92
CA MET A 225 -5.11 -2.39 -13.45
C MET A 225 -5.57 -0.97 -13.75
N VAL A 226 -6.23 -0.72 -14.89
CA VAL A 226 -6.87 0.57 -15.16
C VAL A 226 -8.04 0.78 -14.20
N LEU A 227 -8.90 -0.23 -14.03
CA LEU A 227 -10.08 -0.16 -13.18
C LEU A 227 -9.75 0.14 -11.71
N ILE A 228 -8.67 -0.43 -11.16
CA ILE A 228 -8.31 -0.17 -9.75
C ILE A 228 -7.87 1.27 -9.51
N THR A 229 -7.44 2.00 -10.55
CA THR A 229 -7.07 3.43 -10.41
C THR A 229 -8.26 4.33 -10.09
N ASP A 230 -9.51 3.89 -10.36
CA ASP A 230 -10.72 4.60 -9.92
C ASP A 230 -10.79 4.72 -8.39
N LYS A 231 -10.07 3.85 -7.65
CA LYS A 231 -9.98 3.91 -6.20
C LYS A 231 -8.92 4.88 -5.69
N PHE A 232 -8.15 5.52 -6.56
CA PHE A 232 -7.06 6.42 -6.14
C PHE A 232 -7.58 7.82 -5.80
N TRP A 233 -8.67 8.22 -6.43
CA TRP A 233 -9.20 9.57 -6.37
C TRP A 233 -10.33 9.75 -5.35
N GLY A 234 -10.57 11.00 -4.96
CA GLY A 234 -11.65 11.40 -4.05
C GLY A 234 -11.29 11.33 -2.57
N ALA A 235 -12.22 11.73 -1.71
CA ALA A 235 -12.02 11.85 -0.26
C ALA A 235 -11.82 10.51 0.48
N SER A 236 -12.04 9.39 -0.21
CA SER A 236 -11.71 8.03 0.28
C SER A 236 -10.75 7.31 -0.66
N GLY A 237 -10.10 8.07 -1.55
CA GLY A 237 -9.13 7.57 -2.50
C GLY A 237 -7.80 7.25 -1.84
N VAL A 238 -6.99 6.42 -2.50
CA VAL A 238 -5.67 6.00 -2.03
C VAL A 238 -4.80 7.17 -1.57
N GLU A 239 -4.68 8.22 -2.38
CA GLU A 239 -3.80 9.35 -2.08
C GLU A 239 -4.23 10.07 -0.80
N SER A 240 -5.53 10.36 -0.70
CA SER A 240 -6.13 10.98 0.47
C SER A 240 -5.89 10.13 1.71
N VAL A 241 -6.18 8.83 1.64
CA VAL A 241 -6.18 7.96 2.82
C VAL A 241 -4.78 7.67 3.32
N ILE A 242 -3.86 7.31 2.43
CA ILE A 242 -2.47 7.00 2.82
C ILE A 242 -1.77 8.27 3.32
N GLY A 243 -2.04 9.43 2.70
CA GLY A 243 -1.49 10.72 3.10
C GLY A 243 -2.10 11.31 4.37
N SER A 244 -3.29 10.87 4.80
CA SER A 244 -4.03 11.45 5.93
C SER A 244 -4.21 10.52 7.13
N VAL A 245 -3.42 9.45 7.27
CA VAL A 245 -3.55 8.54 8.43
C VAL A 245 -3.46 9.30 9.76
N HIS A 246 -2.56 10.28 9.84
CA HIS A 246 -2.37 11.13 11.01
C HIS A 246 -3.61 11.95 11.40
N THR A 247 -4.51 12.29 10.47
CA THR A 247 -5.70 13.08 10.82
C THR A 247 -6.69 12.26 11.64
N TRP A 248 -6.94 11.00 11.27
CA TRP A 248 -7.79 10.10 12.07
C TRP A 248 -7.17 9.77 13.43
N LEU A 249 -5.85 9.66 13.50
CA LEU A 249 -5.15 9.47 14.76
C LEU A 249 -5.35 10.69 15.69
N ALA A 250 -5.28 11.90 15.15
CA ALA A 250 -5.54 13.13 15.89
C ALA A 250 -7.01 13.24 16.31
N GLU A 251 -7.95 12.97 15.41
CA GLU A 251 -9.40 12.95 15.69
C GLU A 251 -9.74 11.95 16.80
N ALA A 252 -9.13 10.76 16.79
CA ALA A 252 -9.31 9.77 17.84
C ALA A 252 -8.86 10.29 19.21
N ILE A 253 -7.67 10.89 19.30
CA ILE A 253 -7.15 11.43 20.57
C ILE A 253 -8.04 12.57 21.07
N ASN A 254 -8.46 13.49 20.19
CA ASN A 254 -9.40 14.55 20.53
C ASN A 254 -10.72 13.97 21.07
N ALA A 255 -11.30 12.99 20.39
CA ALA A 255 -12.53 12.33 20.81
C ALA A 255 -12.39 11.67 22.19
N LEU A 256 -11.23 11.08 22.49
CA LEU A 256 -10.95 10.52 23.82
C LEU A 256 -10.85 11.61 24.89
N GLN A 257 -10.19 12.73 24.60
CA GLN A 257 -10.05 13.84 25.52
C GLN A 257 -11.41 14.49 25.82
N ASP A 258 -12.22 14.73 24.80
CA ASP A 258 -13.56 15.32 24.94
C ASP A 258 -14.51 14.40 25.73
N ASN A 259 -14.38 13.09 25.55
CA ASN A 259 -15.21 12.10 26.24
C ASN A 259 -14.63 11.63 27.58
N ARG A 260 -13.49 12.17 28.04
CA ARG A 260 -12.75 11.65 29.20
C ARG A 260 -13.61 11.39 30.42
N ASP A 261 -14.36 12.40 30.87
CA ASP A 261 -15.09 12.32 32.13
C ASP A 261 -16.27 11.34 32.04
N THR A 262 -16.96 11.32 30.90
CA THR A 262 -18.06 10.37 30.65
C THR A 262 -17.57 8.95 30.50
N LEU A 263 -16.42 8.75 29.84
CA LEU A 263 -15.75 7.47 29.71
C LEU A 263 -15.34 6.95 31.08
N THR A 264 -14.64 7.75 31.89
CA THR A 264 -14.20 7.36 33.24
C THR A 264 -15.40 6.98 34.11
N ALA A 265 -16.49 7.75 34.10
CA ALA A 265 -17.69 7.43 34.87
C ALA A 265 -18.34 6.10 34.45
N LYS A 266 -18.50 5.86 33.14
CA LYS A 266 -19.08 4.62 32.64
C LYS A 266 -18.18 3.41 32.86
N VAL A 267 -16.87 3.58 32.75
CA VAL A 267 -15.90 2.50 33.03
C VAL A 267 -15.91 2.16 34.51
N ILE A 268 -15.97 3.13 35.42
CA ILE A 268 -16.11 2.88 36.87
C ILE A 268 -17.42 2.14 37.16
N GLN A 269 -18.51 2.49 36.48
CA GLN A 269 -19.79 1.80 36.62
C GLN A 269 -19.72 0.34 36.12
N GLY A 270 -19.03 0.09 35.00
CA GLY A 270 -18.95 -1.23 34.37
C GLY A 270 -17.88 -2.16 34.95
N CYS A 271 -16.76 -1.60 35.40
CA CYS A 271 -15.57 -2.34 35.86
C CYS A 271 -15.33 -2.25 37.37
N GLY A 272 -16.13 -1.46 38.09
CA GLY A 272 -15.99 -1.21 39.53
C GLY A 272 -15.14 0.02 39.82
N ASN A 273 -15.12 0.46 41.09
CA ASN A 273 -14.39 1.66 41.49
C ASN A 273 -12.92 1.32 41.80
N PRO A 274 -11.94 1.83 41.02
CA PRO A 274 -10.53 1.56 41.25
C PRO A 274 -10.02 2.29 42.50
N LYS A 275 -8.96 1.77 43.12
CA LYS A 275 -8.34 2.41 44.28
C LYS A 275 -7.63 3.71 43.86
N VAL A 276 -7.61 4.70 44.75
CA VAL A 276 -6.82 5.92 44.54
C VAL A 276 -5.33 5.58 44.67
N ASN A 277 -4.53 6.07 43.73
CA ASN A 277 -3.09 5.93 43.70
C ASN A 277 -2.45 6.78 44.81
N PRO A 278 -1.81 6.19 45.84
CA PRO A 278 -1.20 6.92 46.95
C PRO A 278 -0.07 7.86 46.53
N GLN A 279 0.50 7.66 45.33
CA GLN A 279 1.60 8.43 44.76
C GLN A 279 1.15 9.41 43.66
N GLY A 280 -0.16 9.54 43.41
CA GLY A 280 -0.68 10.47 42.41
C GLY A 280 -0.53 11.94 42.85
N PRO A 281 -0.48 12.90 41.91
CA PRO A 281 -0.52 14.32 42.26
C PRO A 281 -1.79 14.59 43.10
N GLY A 282 -1.59 15.11 44.32
CA GLY A 282 -2.69 15.46 45.22
C GLY A 282 -3.60 16.52 44.59
N PRO A 283 -4.87 16.62 45.03
CA PRO A 283 -5.82 17.56 44.45
C PRO A 283 -5.27 18.99 44.55
N GLU A 284 -5.06 19.65 43.41
CA GLU A 284 -4.68 21.06 43.36
C GLU A 284 -5.81 21.90 43.97
N GLU A 285 -5.58 22.41 45.17
CA GLU A 285 -6.35 23.50 45.75
C GLU A 285 -6.26 24.72 44.81
N LYS A 286 -7.38 25.08 44.17
CA LYS A 286 -7.55 26.33 43.44
C LYS A 286 -7.24 27.52 44.36
N ARG A 287 -5.99 27.96 44.39
CA ARG A 287 -5.61 29.25 44.97
C ARG A 287 -6.26 30.34 44.14
N ARG A 288 -7.31 30.93 44.72
CA ARG A 288 -7.95 32.18 44.26
C ARG A 288 -6.86 33.22 43.97
N ARG A 289 -6.60 33.48 42.69
CA ARG A 289 -5.76 34.61 42.28
C ARG A 289 -6.53 35.89 42.58
N GLY A 290 -5.96 36.68 43.49
CA GLY A 290 -6.49 37.95 43.94
C GLY A 290 -6.67 38.94 42.79
N LYS A 291 -7.67 39.80 42.99
CA LYS A 291 -8.00 40.97 42.18
C LYS A 291 -6.78 41.86 41.94
N LEU A 292 -6.62 42.33 40.71
CA LEU A 292 -5.93 43.58 40.42
C LEU A 292 -6.93 44.49 39.71
N ALA A 293 -7.20 45.61 40.35
CA ALA A 293 -7.85 46.80 39.83
C ALA A 293 -7.12 48.01 40.46
N PRO A 294 -7.27 49.23 39.95
CA PRO A 294 -7.87 49.65 38.68
C PRO A 294 -6.82 49.91 37.58
#